data_AF-A0A3Q0RQE5-F1
#
_entry.id   AF-A0A3Q0RQE5-F1
#
_cell.length_a   1.000
_cell.length_b   1.000
_cell.length_c   1.000
_cell.angle_alpha   90.00
_cell.angle_beta   90.00
_cell.angle_gamma   90.00
#
_symmetry.space_group_name_H-M   'P 1'
#
loop_
_entity.id
_entity.type
_entity.pdbx_description
1 polymer ?
#
loop_
_entity_poly.entity_id
_entity_poly.type
_entity_poly.pdbx_seq_one_letter_code
_entity_poly.pdbx_strand_id
1 'polypeptide(L)' 'MSSFAGRMKEYPTISLDRFDRENLHARAYFLSHCHKHMKGLKGPLLR' A
#
# COMPACT_ATOMS: atom_id res chain seq x y z
N MET A 1 12.62 -3.31 -8.57
CA MET A 1 11.19 -3.07 -8.32
C MET A 1 10.73 -4.15 -7.36
N SER A 2 10.05 -3.79 -6.27
CA SER A 2 9.55 -4.80 -5.34
C SER A 2 8.42 -5.61 -5.99
N SER A 3 8.49 -6.94 -5.90
CA SER A 3 7.40 -7.86 -6.25
C SER A 3 6.36 -7.98 -5.12
N PHE A 4 6.66 -7.43 -3.95
CA PHE A 4 5.76 -7.45 -2.79
C PHE A 4 4.52 -6.58 -3.07
N ALA A 5 3.34 -7.18 -2.88
CA ALA A 5 2.06 -6.55 -3.19
C ALA A 5 1.51 -5.67 -2.05
N GLY A 6 2.27 -5.50 -0.97
CA GLY A 6 1.97 -4.59 0.14
C GLY A 6 1.28 -5.21 1.34
N ARG A 7 0.92 -6.50 1.29
CA ARG A 7 0.24 -7.19 2.41
C ARG A 7 1.06 -8.39 2.89
N MET A 8 1.19 -8.47 4.21
CA MET A 8 1.76 -9.63 4.89
C MET A 8 0.66 -10.62 5.24
N LYS A 9 1.00 -11.91 5.35
CA LYS A 9 0.04 -12.97 5.70
C LYS A 9 -0.47 -12.82 7.13
N GLU A 10 0.41 -12.39 8.02
CA GLU A 10 0.19 -12.23 9.46
C GLU A 10 -0.70 -11.02 9.75
N TYR A 11 -0.58 -9.97 8.94
CA TYR A 11 -1.32 -8.71 9.08
C TYR A 11 -1.95 -8.27 7.76
N PRO A 12 -2.96 -9.00 7.26
CA PRO A 12 -3.52 -8.79 5.92
C PRO A 12 -4.30 -7.48 5.78
N THR A 13 -4.65 -6.83 6.90
CA THR A 13 -5.40 -5.57 6.92
C THR A 13 -4.50 -4.33 6.89
N ILE A 14 -3.17 -4.49 6.94
CA ILE A 14 -2.20 -3.39 6.83
C ILE A 14 -1.63 -3.39 5.42
N SER A 15 -1.37 -2.20 4.88
CA SER A 15 -0.64 -2.05 3.63
C SER A 15 0.70 -1.33 3.79
N LEU A 16 1.73 -1.86 3.12
CA LEU A 16 3.10 -1.36 3.12
C LEU A 16 3.53 -1.02 1.69
N ASP A 17 3.98 0.23 1.45
CA ASP A 17 4.59 0.68 0.19
C ASP A 17 3.76 0.46 -1.10
N ARG A 18 2.46 0.18 -0.95
CA ARG A 18 1.51 -0.04 -2.04
C ARG A 18 0.15 0.52 -1.65
N PHE A 19 -0.40 1.38 -2.47
CA PHE A 19 -1.62 2.11 -2.15
C PHE A 19 -2.66 1.96 -3.27
N ASP A 20 -2.56 0.87 -4.05
CA ASP A 20 -3.43 0.54 -5.17
C ASP A 20 -4.17 -0.80 -4.97
N ARG A 21 -5.26 -0.98 -5.72
CA ARG A 21 -6.05 -2.24 -5.78
C ARG A 21 -6.57 -2.63 -4.41
N GLU A 22 -6.40 -3.89 -4.03
CA GLU A 22 -6.78 -4.45 -2.74
C GLU A 22 -6.33 -3.59 -1.56
N ASN A 23 -5.16 -2.96 -1.65
CA ASN A 23 -4.59 -2.13 -0.58
C ASN A 23 -5.46 -0.92 -0.20
N LEU A 24 -6.39 -0.49 -1.08
CA LEU A 24 -7.34 0.61 -0.80
C LEU A 24 -8.23 0.33 0.42
N HIS A 25 -8.42 -0.94 0.77
CA HIS A 25 -9.20 -1.37 1.93
C HIS A 25 -8.34 -1.66 3.17
N ALA A 26 -7.08 -1.20 3.19
CA ALA A 26 -6.24 -1.34 4.38
C ALA A 26 -6.76 -0.46 5.54
N ARG A 27 -6.62 -0.96 6.76
CA ARG A 27 -6.93 -0.23 7.99
C ARG A 27 -5.85 0.80 8.34
N ALA A 28 -4.63 0.55 7.89
CA ALA A 28 -3.48 1.42 8.10
C ALA A 28 -2.50 1.28 6.94
N TYR A 29 -1.76 2.34 6.70
CA TYR A 29 -0.80 2.47 5.60
C TYR A 29 0.56 2.89 6.16
N PHE A 30 1.62 2.26 5.65
CA PHE A 30 3.00 2.63 6.00
C PHE A 30 3.82 2.84 4.72
N LEU A 31 4.66 3.87 4.74
CA LEU A 31 5.63 4.17 3.70
C LEU A 31 7.02 4.05 4.32
N SER A 32 7.82 3.10 3.84
CA SER A 32 9.18 2.88 4.36
C SER A 32 10.13 4.01 3.97
N HIS A 33 10.08 4.47 2.73
CA HIS A 33 10.89 5.58 2.21
C HIS A 33 10.31 6.15 0.90
N CYS A 34 10.68 7.39 0.57
CA CYS A 34 10.14 8.14 -0.57
C CYS A 34 10.87 7.86 -1.89
N HIS A 35 10.68 6.66 -2.44
CA HIS A 35 11.20 6.32 -3.78
C HIS A 35 10.15 5.55 -4.60
N LYS A 36 10.53 4.49 -5.33
CA LYS A 36 9.64 3.67 -6.18
C LYS A 36 8.54 2.91 -5.41
N HIS A 37 8.35 3.22 -4.12
CA HIS A 37 7.48 2.58 -3.14
C HIS A 37 6.17 3.35 -2.91
N MET A 38 5.86 4.33 -3.77
CA MET A 38 4.73 5.25 -3.60
C MET A 38 3.58 4.96 -4.59
N LYS A 39 3.50 3.73 -5.11
CA LYS A 39 2.53 3.38 -6.17
C LYS A 39 1.10 3.46 -5.63
N GLY A 40 0.27 4.30 -6.24
CA GLY A 40 -1.11 4.54 -5.81
C GLY A 40 -1.25 5.61 -4.73
N LEU A 41 -0.15 6.14 -4.18
CA LEU A 41 -0.20 7.07 -3.04
C LEU A 41 -0.92 8.39 -3.36
N LYS A 42 -0.89 8.81 -4.63
CA LYS A 42 -1.65 9.96 -5.15
C LYS A 42 -2.81 9.51 -6.04
N GLY A 43 -3.61 8.56 -5.55
CA GLY A 43 -4.85 8.14 -6.20
C GLY A 43 -6.00 9.14 -5.99
N PRO A 44 -7.09 9.03 -6.77
CA PRO A 44 -8.31 9.78 -6.49
C PRO A 44 -8.83 9.48 -5.07
N LEU A 45 -9.41 10.48 -4.42
CA LEU A 45 -10.07 10.29 -3.13
C LEU A 45 -11.19 9.26 -3.29
N LEU A 46 -11.12 8.18 -2.49
CA LEU A 46 -12.23 7.25 -2.35
C LEU A 46 -13.39 8.01 -1.69
N ARG A 47 -14.56 8.02 -2.34
CA ARG A 47 -15.80 8.57 -1.79
C ARG A 47 -16.52 7.53 -0.96
#